data_AF-A0A848P4G8-F1
#
_entry.id   AF-A0A848P4G8-F1
#
_cell.length_a   1.000
_cell.length_b   1.000
_cell.length_c   1.000
_cell.angle_alpha   90.00
_cell.angle_beta   90.00
_cell.angle_gamma   90.00
#
_symmetry.space_group_name_H-M   'P 1'
#
loop_
_entity.id
_entity.type
_entity.pdbx_description
1 polymer ?
#
loop_
_entity_poly.entity_id
_entity_poly.type
_entity_poly.pdbx_seq_one_letter_code
_entity_poly.pdbx_strand_id
1 'polypeptide(L)'
;LSHGVLHADETPVQMLAPGNGKTHRAYLWAYAPSEFEKMRAVIYQFAPSRSGEHARAFLGQWQGKLVCDDFAGYKASFDGGVTEIGCMAHSRRKFFELHDKHKSELAGQALRYMVSLYEIEAQVRDAEPDQRLAARQQRAGPILERLHAWLEEQRRRVPDGSAIARAIDYSLKRWPALVRYLDDPTVPIDNNHVERQIRPVALGRSNWLFAGSLRAGQRAAAVMSLIQSAKLNGHDPYAYLKDVLTRLPTHKAADIAELLPHRWTPSAT
;
A
#
# COMPACT_ATOMS: atom_id res chain seq x y z
N LEU A 1 -7.77 13.51 7.04
CA LEU A 1 -7.38 12.10 7.28
C LEU A 1 -7.56 11.82 8.77
N SER A 2 -8.48 10.94 9.16
CA SER A 2 -8.82 10.67 10.58
C SER A 2 -8.30 9.33 11.10
N HIS A 3 -7.91 8.40 10.22
CA HIS A 3 -7.37 7.09 10.60
C HIS A 3 -5.90 7.18 10.97
N GLY A 4 -5.47 6.38 11.95
CA GLY A 4 -4.10 6.39 12.47
C GLY A 4 -3.08 5.70 11.57
N VAL A 5 -3.55 4.82 10.67
CA VAL A 5 -2.70 4.03 9.76
C VAL A 5 -3.24 4.11 8.34
N LEU A 6 -2.37 4.47 7.41
CA LEU A 6 -2.67 4.52 5.97
C LEU A 6 -1.65 3.68 5.20
N HIS A 7 -2.10 3.05 4.13
CA HIS A 7 -1.26 2.53 3.08
C HIS A 7 -1.06 3.56 1.99
N ALA A 8 0.11 3.58 1.35
CA ALA A 8 0.37 4.33 0.14
C ALA A 8 1.19 3.53 -0.86
N ASP A 9 0.84 3.63 -2.15
CA ASP A 9 1.62 3.09 -3.26
C ASP A 9 1.25 3.84 -4.55
N GLU A 10 2.01 3.67 -5.62
CA GLU A 10 1.81 4.38 -6.87
C GLU A 10 2.19 3.56 -8.09
N THR A 11 1.44 3.77 -9.17
CA THR A 11 1.68 3.07 -10.45
C THR A 11 1.78 4.04 -11.61
N PRO A 12 2.71 3.81 -12.57
CA PRO A 12 2.82 4.68 -13.72
C PRO A 12 1.62 4.52 -14.66
N VAL A 13 1.17 5.63 -15.21
CA VAL A 13 0.06 5.74 -16.17
C VAL A 13 0.49 6.67 -17.31
N GLN A 14 0.11 6.33 -18.54
CA GLN A 14 0.39 7.18 -19.69
C GLN A 14 -0.65 8.31 -19.77
N MET A 15 -0.21 9.52 -20.10
CA MET A 15 -1.05 10.69 -20.35
C MET A 15 -0.66 11.31 -21.69
N LEU A 16 -1.59 11.85 -22.46
CA LEU A 16 -1.22 12.60 -23.67
C LEU A 16 -0.46 13.87 -23.32
N ALA A 17 0.57 14.16 -24.11
CA ALA A 17 1.26 15.46 -24.16
C ALA A 17 1.08 16.05 -25.57
N PRO A 18 0.00 16.81 -25.81
CA PRO A 18 -0.28 17.40 -27.11
C PRO A 18 0.92 18.22 -27.65
N GLY A 19 1.15 18.15 -28.96
CA GLY A 19 2.23 18.85 -29.65
C GLY A 19 3.53 18.06 -29.81
N ASN A 20 3.75 17.00 -29.03
CA ASN A 20 5.03 16.27 -29.02
C ASN A 20 4.98 14.87 -29.66
N GLY A 21 3.81 14.42 -30.12
CA GLY A 21 3.61 13.07 -30.68
C GLY A 21 3.89 11.92 -29.70
N LYS A 22 4.03 12.22 -28.40
CA LYS A 22 4.42 11.28 -27.34
C LYS A 22 3.46 11.36 -26.16
N THR A 23 3.46 10.30 -25.36
CA THR A 23 2.82 10.31 -24.04
C THR A 23 3.78 10.81 -22.97
N HIS A 24 3.22 11.42 -21.94
CA HIS A 24 3.86 11.78 -20.69
C HIS A 24 3.61 10.71 -19.64
N ARG A 25 4.65 10.33 -18.90
CA ARG A 25 4.54 9.35 -17.81
C ARG A 25 4.03 10.03 -16.54
N ALA A 26 2.72 9.94 -16.34
CA ALA A 26 2.02 10.33 -15.13
C ALA A 26 1.95 9.16 -14.12
N TYR A 27 1.36 9.40 -12.96
CA TYR A 27 1.22 8.42 -11.89
C TYR A 27 -0.17 8.46 -11.28
N LEU A 28 -0.68 7.28 -10.93
CA LEU A 28 -1.83 7.13 -10.07
C LEU A 28 -1.33 6.70 -8.70
N TRP A 29 -1.46 7.59 -7.72
CA TRP A 29 -1.17 7.34 -6.32
C TRP A 29 -2.42 6.75 -5.66
N ALA A 30 -2.25 5.74 -4.83
CA ALA A 30 -3.34 5.10 -4.11
C ALA A 30 -3.11 5.22 -2.60
N TYR A 31 -4.17 5.57 -1.88
CA TYR A 31 -4.17 5.65 -0.43
C TYR A 31 -5.37 4.89 0.12
N ALA A 32 -5.13 4.03 1.12
CA ALA A 32 -6.19 3.25 1.76
C ALA A 32 -5.98 3.22 3.28
N PRO A 33 -7.04 3.22 4.10
CA PRO A 33 -6.92 2.88 5.52
C PRO A 33 -6.30 1.50 5.71
N SER A 34 -5.71 1.25 6.88
CA SER A 34 -5.25 -0.09 7.27
C SER A 34 -6.35 -1.13 7.10
N GLU A 35 -5.97 -2.36 6.77
CA GLU A 35 -6.93 -3.46 6.68
C GLU A 35 -7.56 -3.86 8.03
N PHE A 36 -7.04 -3.33 9.13
CA PHE A 36 -7.64 -3.45 10.46
C PHE A 36 -8.66 -2.33 10.78
N GLU A 37 -8.81 -1.33 9.92
CA GLU A 37 -9.82 -0.29 10.06
C GLU A 37 -11.19 -0.75 9.54
N LYS A 38 -12.27 -0.28 10.19
CA LYS A 38 -13.64 -0.57 9.74
C LYS A 38 -13.95 0.09 8.39
N MET A 39 -13.40 1.26 8.12
CA MET A 39 -13.61 1.97 6.86
C MET A 39 -12.93 1.23 5.72
N ARG A 40 -13.72 0.74 4.76
CA ARG A 40 -13.21 0.13 3.53
C ARG A 40 -13.28 1.16 2.40
N ALA A 41 -12.15 1.79 2.10
CA ALA A 41 -12.06 2.78 1.04
C ALA A 41 -10.67 2.82 0.42
N VAL A 42 -10.59 3.28 -0.82
CA VAL A 42 -9.33 3.64 -1.48
C VAL A 42 -9.53 4.93 -2.27
N ILE A 43 -8.56 5.83 -2.14
CA ILE A 43 -8.49 7.06 -2.91
C ILE A 43 -7.36 6.95 -3.91
N TYR A 44 -7.67 7.21 -5.17
CA TYR A 44 -6.69 7.40 -6.22
C TYR A 44 -6.52 8.89 -6.52
N GLN A 45 -5.26 9.33 -6.56
CA GLN A 45 -4.87 10.66 -6.98
C GLN A 45 -4.03 10.56 -8.24
N PHE A 46 -4.50 11.17 -9.32
CA PHE A 46 -3.72 11.27 -10.56
C PHE A 46 -2.79 12.48 -10.50
N ALA A 47 -1.51 12.24 -10.73
CA ALA A 47 -0.46 13.24 -10.65
C ALA A 47 0.44 13.22 -11.90
N PRO A 48 0.98 14.38 -12.32
CA PRO A 48 1.85 14.46 -13.49
C PRO A 48 3.25 13.88 -13.25
N SER A 49 3.64 13.55 -12.01
CA SER A 49 4.97 13.01 -11.72
C SER A 49 4.93 12.01 -10.55
N ARG A 50 6.06 11.32 -10.34
CA ARG A 50 6.28 10.47 -9.15
C ARG A 50 6.89 11.28 -7.99
N SER A 51 6.85 12.61 -8.05
CA SER A 51 7.44 13.44 -7.00
C SER A 51 6.76 13.16 -5.66
N GLY A 52 7.55 13.05 -4.59
CA GLY A 52 7.05 12.92 -3.23
C GLY A 52 6.15 14.09 -2.79
N GLU A 53 6.16 15.20 -3.52
CA GLU A 53 5.27 16.34 -3.28
C GLU A 53 3.78 15.94 -3.35
N HIS A 54 3.41 14.97 -4.19
CA HIS A 54 2.01 14.55 -4.33
C HIS A 54 1.54 13.81 -3.08
N ALA A 55 2.39 12.93 -2.54
CA ALA A 55 2.14 12.29 -1.26
C ALA A 55 2.06 13.31 -0.12
N ARG A 56 2.97 14.27 -0.04
CA ARG A 56 2.91 15.33 1.00
C ARG A 56 1.67 16.21 0.86
N ALA A 57 1.28 16.57 -0.36
CA ALA A 57 0.07 17.36 -0.61
C ALA A 57 -1.20 16.61 -0.20
N PHE A 58 -1.25 15.29 -0.43
CA PHE A 58 -2.37 14.45 0.02
C PHE A 58 -2.41 14.29 1.54
N LEU A 59 -1.27 14.00 2.16
CA LEU A 59 -1.17 13.78 3.61
C LEU A 59 -1.38 15.08 4.41
N GLY A 60 -0.97 16.23 3.86
CA GLY A 60 -1.11 17.53 4.51
C GLY A 60 -0.44 17.56 5.87
N GLN A 61 -1.22 17.83 6.92
CA GLN A 61 -0.76 17.90 8.32
C GLN A 61 -0.93 16.57 9.08
N TRP A 62 -1.28 15.48 8.39
CA TRP A 62 -1.47 14.17 9.04
C TRP A 62 -0.11 13.58 9.45
N GLN A 63 -0.01 13.12 10.70
CA GLN A 63 1.21 12.57 11.30
C GLN A 63 1.00 11.13 11.82
N GLY A 64 0.21 10.34 11.11
CA GLY A 64 -0.02 8.93 11.46
C GLY A 64 1.08 8.00 10.95
N LYS A 65 0.74 6.72 10.81
CA LYS A 65 1.65 5.65 10.40
C LYS A 65 1.41 5.29 8.93
N LEU A 66 2.41 5.48 8.07
CA LEU A 66 2.30 5.24 6.64
C LEU A 66 2.99 3.93 6.26
N VAL A 67 2.20 2.95 5.84
CA VAL A 67 2.68 1.69 5.27
C VAL A 67 2.99 1.91 3.80
N CYS A 68 4.25 1.73 3.43
CA CYS A 68 4.70 1.90 2.04
C CYS A 68 5.93 1.03 1.74
N ASP A 69 6.33 1.04 0.46
CA ASP A 69 7.62 0.49 0.05
C ASP A 69 8.79 1.41 0.51
N ASP A 70 9.98 1.22 -0.06
CA ASP A 70 11.15 2.10 0.23
C ASP A 70 11.31 3.21 -0.82
N PHE A 71 10.20 3.66 -1.42
CA PHE A 71 10.29 4.73 -2.39
C PHE A 71 10.73 6.03 -1.72
N ALA A 72 11.84 6.60 -2.22
CA ALA A 72 12.42 7.83 -1.67
C ALA A 72 11.46 9.03 -1.65
N GLY A 73 10.40 9.02 -2.46
CA GLY A 73 9.38 10.08 -2.46
C GLY A 73 8.65 10.24 -1.12
N TYR A 74 8.61 9.21 -0.28
CA TYR A 74 7.95 9.28 1.03
C TYR A 74 8.84 9.86 2.14
N LYS A 75 10.17 9.91 1.96
CA LYS A 75 11.12 10.27 3.03
C LYS A 75 10.85 11.64 3.66
N ALA A 76 10.58 12.64 2.83
CA ALA A 76 10.27 13.99 3.30
C ALA A 76 8.95 14.06 4.11
N SER A 77 8.04 13.09 3.95
CA SER A 77 6.86 12.98 4.83
C SER A 77 7.27 12.47 6.21
N PHE A 78 8.25 11.57 6.29
CA PHE A 78 8.75 11.01 7.55
C PHE A 78 9.53 12.05 8.36
N ASP A 79 10.37 12.84 7.67
CA ASP A 79 11.06 13.99 8.28
C ASP A 79 10.06 15.03 8.83
N GLY A 80 8.84 15.07 8.27
CA GLY A 80 7.73 15.92 8.70
C GLY A 80 6.84 15.34 9.81
N GLY A 81 7.19 14.20 10.40
CA GLY A 81 6.48 13.61 11.55
C GLY A 81 5.61 12.38 11.24
N VAL A 82 5.47 11.98 9.97
CA VAL A 82 4.81 10.72 9.62
C VAL A 82 5.68 9.54 10.06
N THR A 83 5.09 8.55 10.73
CA THR A 83 5.83 7.33 11.10
C THR A 83 5.87 6.37 9.92
N GLU A 84 7.07 6.06 9.41
CA GLU A 84 7.25 5.03 8.38
C GLU A 84 6.86 3.64 8.91
N ILE A 85 6.09 2.86 8.17
CA ILE A 85 5.95 1.42 8.39
C ILE A 85 6.51 0.69 7.17
N GLY A 86 7.47 -0.19 7.42
CA GLY A 86 8.17 -0.90 6.38
C GLY A 86 7.39 -2.09 5.84
N CYS A 87 7.34 -2.23 4.52
CA CYS A 87 6.71 -3.38 3.87
C CYS A 87 7.62 -4.63 3.85
N MET A 88 7.29 -5.64 4.68
CA MET A 88 8.00 -6.93 4.70
C MET A 88 7.93 -7.68 3.36
N ALA A 89 6.84 -7.54 2.61
CA ALA A 89 6.69 -8.18 1.29
C ALA A 89 7.77 -7.71 0.31
N HIS A 90 8.19 -6.44 0.37
CA HIS A 90 9.26 -5.91 -0.47
C HIS A 90 10.65 -6.42 -0.06
N SER A 91 10.90 -6.61 1.24
CA SER A 91 12.11 -7.28 1.73
C SER A 91 12.13 -8.74 1.24
N ARG A 92 11.04 -9.47 1.46
CA ARG A 92 10.87 -10.86 1.02
C ARG A 92 11.06 -11.03 -0.48
N ARG A 93 10.52 -10.13 -1.31
CA ARG A 93 10.63 -10.19 -2.78
C ARG A 93 12.10 -10.22 -3.24
N LYS A 94 12.99 -9.47 -2.57
CA LYS A 94 14.42 -9.45 -2.92
C LYS A 94 15.09 -10.81 -2.70
N PHE A 95 14.79 -11.49 -1.59
CA PHE A 95 15.29 -12.85 -1.35
C PHE A 95 14.62 -13.86 -2.29
N PHE A 96 13.32 -13.72 -2.53
CA PHE A 96 12.58 -14.60 -3.43
C PHE A 96 13.18 -14.60 -4.84
N GLU A 97 13.45 -13.43 -5.42
CA GLU A 97 14.04 -13.33 -6.76
C GLU A 97 15.41 -14.01 -6.86
N LEU A 98 16.24 -13.92 -5.81
CA LEU A 98 17.54 -14.59 -5.75
C LEU A 98 17.40 -16.12 -5.64
N HIS A 99 16.46 -16.58 -4.81
CA HIS A 99 16.21 -18.00 -4.66
C HIS A 99 15.59 -18.60 -5.93
N ASP A 100 14.62 -17.92 -6.54
CA ASP A 100 13.90 -18.40 -7.72
C ASP A 100 14.83 -18.50 -8.94
N LYS A 101 15.56 -17.42 -9.25
CA LYS A 101 16.40 -17.30 -10.45
C LYS A 101 17.78 -17.94 -10.31
N HIS A 102 18.36 -17.90 -9.10
CA HIS A 102 19.75 -18.30 -8.88
C HIS A 102 19.92 -19.43 -7.87
N LYS A 103 18.82 -19.99 -7.35
CA LYS A 103 18.82 -21.07 -6.34
C LYS A 103 19.71 -20.75 -5.13
N SER A 104 19.78 -19.48 -4.75
CA SER A 104 20.58 -19.03 -3.62
C SER A 104 20.10 -19.66 -2.32
N GLU A 105 20.91 -20.54 -1.72
CA GLU A 105 20.58 -21.20 -0.47
C GLU A 105 20.38 -20.21 0.68
N LEU A 106 21.25 -19.20 0.79
CA LEU A 106 21.13 -18.12 1.78
C LEU A 106 19.78 -17.39 1.64
N ALA A 107 19.37 -17.07 0.41
CA ALA A 107 18.06 -16.48 0.19
C ALA A 107 16.92 -17.43 0.61
N GLY A 108 17.07 -18.74 0.34
CA GLY A 108 16.14 -19.77 0.83
C GLY A 108 16.05 -19.83 2.36
N GLN A 109 17.17 -19.63 3.07
CA GLN A 109 17.18 -19.56 4.54
C GLN A 109 16.40 -18.34 5.05
N ALA A 110 16.67 -17.14 4.50
CA ALA A 110 15.94 -15.92 4.84
C ALA A 110 14.43 -16.07 4.62
N LEU A 111 14.03 -16.68 3.50
CA LEU A 111 12.62 -16.90 3.15
C LEU A 111 11.90 -17.79 4.16
N ARG A 112 12.57 -18.78 4.78
CA ARG A 112 11.92 -19.63 5.80
C ARG A 112 11.53 -18.85 7.05
N TYR A 113 12.38 -17.94 7.51
CA TYR A 113 12.02 -17.02 8.60
C TYR A 113 10.80 -16.18 8.20
N MET A 114 10.84 -15.57 7.02
CA MET A 114 9.76 -14.69 6.55
C MET A 114 8.44 -15.43 6.35
N VAL A 115 8.47 -16.67 5.83
CA VAL A 115 7.27 -17.52 5.72
C VAL A 115 6.64 -17.76 7.10
N SER A 116 7.46 -18.08 8.10
CA SER A 116 6.98 -18.29 9.48
C SER A 116 6.29 -17.04 10.05
N LEU A 117 6.80 -15.83 9.75
CA LEU A 117 6.14 -14.58 10.14
C LEU A 117 4.76 -14.43 9.47
N TYR A 118 4.67 -14.72 8.17
CA TYR A 118 3.42 -14.65 7.43
C TYR A 118 2.39 -15.70 7.87
N GLU A 119 2.84 -16.89 8.28
CA GLU A 119 1.97 -17.92 8.86
C GLU A 119 1.36 -17.45 10.18
N ILE A 120 2.14 -16.75 11.03
CA ILE A 120 1.62 -16.15 12.26
C ILE A 120 0.58 -15.07 11.90
N GLU A 121 0.91 -14.13 11.02
CA GLU A 121 0.00 -13.05 10.61
C GLU A 121 -1.29 -13.57 9.99
N ALA A 122 -1.24 -14.68 9.24
CA ALA A 122 -2.43 -15.32 8.70
C ALA A 122 -3.34 -15.87 9.81
N GLN A 123 -2.77 -16.44 10.88
CA GLN A 123 -3.53 -16.99 12.01
C GLN A 123 -4.15 -15.90 12.90
N VAL A 124 -3.53 -14.72 12.99
CA VAL A 124 -3.98 -13.62 13.86
C VAL A 124 -4.70 -12.49 13.10
N ARG A 125 -5.00 -12.71 11.81
CA ARG A 125 -5.62 -11.70 10.94
C ARG A 125 -6.93 -11.18 11.53
N ASP A 126 -7.83 -12.09 11.89
CA ASP A 126 -9.17 -11.77 12.38
C ASP A 126 -9.25 -11.76 13.92
N ALA A 127 -8.10 -11.85 14.61
CA ALA A 127 -8.04 -11.78 16.06
C ALA A 127 -8.26 -10.34 16.56
N GLU A 128 -8.71 -10.22 17.81
CA GLU A 128 -8.79 -8.91 18.48
C GLU A 128 -7.40 -8.29 18.65
N PRO A 129 -7.28 -6.95 18.69
CA PRO A 129 -5.99 -6.25 18.73
C PRO A 129 -5.03 -6.77 19.80
N ASP A 130 -5.51 -6.99 21.03
CA ASP A 130 -4.67 -7.45 22.14
C ASP A 130 -4.16 -8.89 21.93
N GLN A 131 -5.00 -9.76 21.35
CA GLN A 131 -4.62 -11.13 21.02
C GLN A 131 -3.60 -11.17 19.89
N ARG A 132 -3.79 -10.33 18.87
CA ARG A 132 -2.83 -10.15 17.77
C ARG A 132 -1.47 -9.69 18.31
N LEU A 133 -1.47 -8.68 19.18
CA LEU A 133 -0.25 -8.16 19.80
C LEU A 133 0.46 -9.22 20.63
N ALA A 134 -0.27 -9.93 21.51
CA ALA A 134 0.31 -10.99 22.34
C ALA A 134 0.93 -12.11 21.50
N ALA A 135 0.24 -12.55 20.44
CA ALA A 135 0.75 -13.59 19.54
C ALA A 135 1.98 -13.12 18.76
N ARG A 136 2.01 -11.87 18.29
CA ARG A 136 3.19 -11.25 17.66
C ARG A 136 4.38 -11.27 18.60
N GLN A 137 4.23 -10.77 19.82
CA GLN A 137 5.30 -10.73 20.83
C GLN A 137 5.83 -12.14 21.16
N GLN A 138 4.93 -13.09 21.44
CA GLN A 138 5.32 -14.44 21.87
C GLN A 138 5.92 -15.30 20.76
N ARG A 139 5.49 -15.10 19.50
CA ARG A 139 5.79 -16.02 18.40
C ARG A 139 6.61 -15.37 17.30
N ALA A 140 6.26 -14.16 16.86
CA ALA A 140 6.95 -13.45 15.80
C ALA A 140 8.23 -12.76 16.30
N GLY A 141 8.23 -12.24 17.53
CA GLY A 141 9.38 -11.60 18.18
C GLY A 141 10.65 -12.47 18.13
N PRO A 142 10.64 -13.71 18.66
CA PRO A 142 11.80 -14.61 18.61
C PRO A 142 12.23 -15.02 17.20
N ILE A 143 11.34 -14.94 16.20
CA ILE A 143 11.68 -15.20 14.79
C ILE A 143 12.40 -14.00 14.20
N LEU A 144 11.91 -12.78 14.47
CA LEU A 144 12.54 -11.53 14.03
C LEU A 144 13.93 -11.35 14.64
N GLU A 145 14.10 -11.62 15.93
CA GLU A 145 15.42 -11.56 16.59
C GLU A 145 16.44 -12.49 15.93
N ARG A 146 16.06 -13.75 15.70
CA ARG A 146 16.91 -14.73 15.00
C ARG A 146 17.20 -14.33 13.56
N LEU A 147 16.19 -13.82 12.84
CA LEU A 147 16.37 -13.32 11.48
C LEU A 147 17.33 -12.13 11.46
N HIS A 148 17.23 -11.19 12.39
CA HIS A 148 18.12 -10.03 12.48
C HIS A 148 19.57 -10.46 12.70
N ALA A 149 19.81 -11.28 13.73
CA ALA A 149 21.14 -11.80 14.04
C ALA A 149 21.73 -12.58 12.86
N TRP A 150 20.90 -13.40 12.19
CA TRP A 150 21.32 -14.13 11.00
C TRP A 150 21.68 -13.18 9.85
N LEU A 151 20.90 -12.13 9.59
CA LEU A 151 21.18 -11.13 8.56
C LEU A 151 22.52 -10.42 8.82
N GLU A 152 22.77 -10.02 10.07
CA GLU A 152 24.03 -9.37 10.46
C GLU A 152 25.23 -10.30 10.30
N GLU A 153 25.10 -11.56 10.71
CA GLU A 153 26.15 -12.57 10.55
C GLU A 153 26.45 -12.82 9.07
N GLN A 154 25.42 -13.07 8.27
CA GLN A 154 25.59 -13.34 6.84
C GLN A 154 26.18 -12.11 6.13
N ARG A 155 25.81 -10.89 6.54
CA ARG A 155 26.34 -9.68 5.93
C ARG A 155 27.87 -9.60 6.02
N ARG A 156 28.46 -10.07 7.11
CA ARG A 156 29.92 -10.10 7.33
C ARG A 156 30.63 -11.16 6.48
N ARG A 157 29.89 -12.17 6.01
CA ARG A 157 30.44 -13.32 5.28
C ARG A 157 30.28 -13.19 3.77
N VAL A 158 29.27 -12.46 3.31
CA VAL A 158 29.02 -12.29 1.87
C VAL A 158 29.87 -11.16 1.27
N PRO A 159 30.37 -11.31 0.03
CA PRO A 159 31.11 -10.25 -0.64
C PRO A 159 30.27 -9.00 -0.87
N ASP A 160 30.90 -7.84 -0.73
CA ASP A 160 30.31 -6.54 -1.05
C ASP A 160 29.87 -6.46 -2.51
N GLY A 161 28.80 -5.71 -2.77
CA GLY A 161 28.23 -5.54 -4.12
C GLY A 161 27.49 -6.75 -4.68
N SER A 162 27.56 -7.92 -4.02
CA SER A 162 26.80 -9.10 -4.42
C SER A 162 25.28 -8.87 -4.31
N ALA A 163 24.51 -9.59 -5.12
CA ALA A 163 23.05 -9.44 -5.12
C ALA A 163 22.43 -9.83 -3.76
N ILE A 164 22.99 -10.83 -3.07
CA ILE A 164 22.57 -11.20 -1.72
C ILE A 164 22.95 -10.15 -0.68
N ALA A 165 24.15 -9.54 -0.77
CA ALA A 165 24.53 -8.43 0.11
C ALA A 165 23.53 -7.27 -0.02
N ARG A 166 23.10 -6.93 -1.23
CA ARG A 166 22.08 -5.89 -1.45
C ARG A 166 20.72 -6.23 -0.83
N ALA A 167 20.31 -7.50 -0.86
CA ALA A 167 19.05 -7.94 -0.24
C ALA A 167 19.12 -7.88 1.31
N ILE A 168 20.26 -8.28 1.87
CA ILE A 168 20.54 -8.20 3.31
C ILE A 168 20.60 -6.73 3.74
N ASP A 169 21.37 -5.90 3.05
CA ASP A 169 21.53 -4.47 3.32
C ASP A 169 20.19 -3.74 3.29
N TYR A 170 19.32 -4.07 2.34
CA TYR A 170 17.97 -3.51 2.29
C TYR A 170 17.18 -3.79 3.57
N SER A 171 17.23 -5.02 4.05
CA SER A 171 16.48 -5.44 5.23
C SER A 171 17.06 -4.84 6.51
N LEU A 172 18.38 -4.85 6.66
CA LEU A 172 19.06 -4.26 7.83
C LEU A 172 18.87 -2.75 7.91
N LYS A 173 19.03 -2.01 6.80
CA LYS A 173 18.84 -0.55 6.77
C LYS A 173 17.43 -0.12 7.15
N ARG A 174 16.44 -0.96 6.86
CA ARG A 174 15.02 -0.69 7.14
C ARG A 174 14.48 -1.44 8.35
N TRP A 175 15.34 -2.13 9.10
CA TRP A 175 14.92 -3.02 10.18
C TRP A 175 13.96 -2.34 11.17
N PRO A 176 14.23 -1.11 11.67
CA PRO A 176 13.31 -0.43 12.58
C PRO A 176 11.91 -0.25 11.98
N ALA A 177 11.80 0.10 10.70
CA ALA A 177 10.50 0.27 10.03
C ALA A 177 9.81 -1.08 9.79
N LEU A 178 10.56 -2.13 9.46
CA LEU A 178 10.05 -3.47 9.16
C LEU A 178 9.49 -4.19 10.39
N VAL A 179 9.97 -3.88 11.60
CA VAL A 179 9.55 -4.57 12.84
C VAL A 179 8.51 -3.80 13.64
N ARG A 180 8.16 -2.55 13.29
CA ARG A 180 7.16 -1.74 14.01
C ARG A 180 5.79 -2.41 14.17
N TYR A 181 5.41 -3.29 13.25
CA TYR A 181 4.15 -4.05 13.35
C TYR A 181 4.13 -5.00 14.56
N LEU A 182 5.30 -5.41 15.07
CA LEU A 182 5.43 -6.32 16.21
C LEU A 182 4.80 -5.72 17.48
N ASP A 183 4.93 -4.40 17.65
CA ASP A 183 4.53 -3.67 18.85
C ASP A 183 3.19 -2.92 18.70
N ASP A 184 2.58 -2.95 17.52
CA ASP A 184 1.35 -2.21 17.22
C ASP A 184 0.34 -3.10 16.46
N PRO A 185 -0.77 -3.50 17.10
CA PRO A 185 -1.75 -4.38 16.47
C PRO A 185 -2.56 -3.73 15.35
N THR A 186 -2.52 -2.39 15.21
CA THR A 186 -3.22 -1.63 14.15
C THR A 186 -2.42 -1.55 12.86
N VAL A 187 -1.15 -1.93 12.91
CA VAL A 187 -0.20 -1.89 11.80
C VAL A 187 -0.09 -3.28 11.15
N PRO A 188 -0.24 -3.38 9.82
CA PRO A 188 -0.02 -4.62 9.08
C PRO A 188 1.47 -4.85 8.81
N ILE A 189 1.85 -6.12 8.60
CA ILE A 189 3.22 -6.53 8.27
C ILE A 189 3.71 -6.01 6.91
N ASP A 190 2.79 -5.68 6.00
CA ASP A 190 3.14 -5.26 4.64
C ASP A 190 2.12 -4.32 3.98
N ASN A 191 2.47 -3.88 2.77
CA ASN A 191 1.69 -2.94 1.97
C ASN A 191 0.79 -3.63 0.93
N ASN A 192 0.62 -4.96 0.99
CA ASN A 192 -0.12 -5.70 -0.04
C ASN A 192 -1.58 -5.24 -0.12
N HIS A 193 -2.14 -4.68 0.95
CA HIS A 193 -3.50 -4.15 0.96
C HIS A 193 -3.75 -3.13 -0.16
N VAL A 194 -2.88 -2.12 -0.30
CA VAL A 194 -3.01 -1.09 -1.34
C VAL A 194 -2.51 -1.58 -2.70
N GLU A 195 -1.47 -2.44 -2.74
CA GLU A 195 -1.00 -3.06 -3.99
C GLU A 195 -2.15 -3.84 -4.68
N ARG A 196 -3.00 -4.52 -3.89
CA ARG A 196 -4.22 -5.18 -4.40
C ARG A 196 -5.21 -4.20 -5.02
N GLN A 197 -5.31 -2.98 -4.50
CA GLN A 197 -6.20 -1.94 -5.05
C GLN A 197 -5.63 -1.33 -6.33
N ILE A 198 -4.30 -1.24 -6.47
CA ILE A 198 -3.65 -0.78 -7.70
C ILE A 198 -3.74 -1.81 -8.83
N ARG A 199 -3.79 -3.11 -8.50
CA ARG A 199 -3.74 -4.20 -9.49
C ARG A 199 -4.75 -4.09 -10.64
N PRO A 200 -6.04 -3.74 -10.43
CA PRO A 200 -6.98 -3.49 -11.53
C PRO A 200 -6.52 -2.42 -12.51
N VAL A 201 -5.88 -1.35 -12.03
CA VAL A 201 -5.33 -0.28 -12.87
C VAL A 201 -4.15 -0.82 -13.66
N ALA A 202 -3.25 -1.56 -13.00
CA ALA A 202 -2.08 -2.16 -13.66
C ALA A 202 -2.48 -3.12 -14.80
N LEU A 203 -3.52 -3.95 -14.58
CA LEU A 203 -4.10 -4.84 -15.59
C LEU A 203 -4.82 -4.05 -16.68
N GLY A 204 -5.55 -2.99 -16.31
CA GLY A 204 -6.27 -2.15 -17.26
C GLY A 204 -5.39 -1.46 -18.29
N ARG A 205 -4.09 -1.24 -18.02
CA ARG A 205 -3.16 -0.62 -18.97
C ARG A 205 -2.97 -1.42 -20.27
N SER A 206 -3.37 -2.69 -20.34
CA SER A 206 -3.45 -3.42 -21.62
C SER A 206 -4.72 -3.09 -22.41
N ASN A 207 -5.73 -2.52 -21.77
CA ASN A 207 -7.08 -2.31 -22.30
C ASN A 207 -7.36 -0.82 -22.61
N TRP A 208 -6.54 0.11 -22.12
CA TRP A 208 -6.62 1.54 -22.45
C TRP A 208 -5.21 2.12 -22.57
N LEU A 209 -5.05 3.07 -23.49
CA LEU A 209 -3.73 3.55 -23.91
C LEU A 209 -3.17 4.67 -23.03
N PHE A 210 -4.00 5.65 -22.66
CA PHE A 210 -3.57 6.85 -21.92
C PHE A 210 -4.77 7.64 -21.34
N ALA A 211 -4.49 8.54 -20.39
CA ALA A 211 -5.37 9.64 -20.03
C ALA A 211 -5.22 10.80 -21.03
N GLY A 212 -6.33 11.39 -21.49
CA GLY A 212 -6.28 12.43 -22.53
C GLY A 212 -5.69 13.78 -22.09
N SER A 213 -5.65 14.05 -20.79
CA SER A 213 -5.06 15.25 -20.18
C SER A 213 -4.93 15.06 -18.67
N LEU A 214 -4.26 15.99 -17.98
CA LEU A 214 -4.18 15.98 -16.51
C LEU A 214 -5.58 15.99 -15.87
N ARG A 215 -6.46 16.87 -16.37
CA ARG A 215 -7.84 16.98 -15.89
C ARG A 215 -8.65 15.71 -16.14
N ALA A 216 -8.46 15.06 -17.28
CA ALA A 216 -9.12 13.79 -17.58
C ALA A 216 -8.63 12.67 -16.65
N GLY A 217 -7.31 12.59 -16.41
CA GLY A 217 -6.72 11.64 -15.46
C GLY A 217 -7.23 11.83 -14.04
N GLN A 218 -7.33 13.08 -13.56
CA GLN A 218 -7.89 13.40 -12.25
C GLN A 218 -9.36 12.99 -12.11
N ARG A 219 -10.20 13.24 -13.12
CA ARG A 219 -11.59 12.79 -13.14
C ARG A 219 -11.71 11.27 -13.14
N ALA A 220 -10.89 10.60 -13.96
CA ALA A 220 -10.85 9.14 -14.01
C ALA A 220 -10.46 8.55 -12.65
N ALA A 221 -9.45 9.11 -11.97
CA ALA A 221 -9.03 8.69 -10.64
C ALA A 221 -10.14 8.85 -9.59
N ALA A 222 -10.89 9.96 -9.62
CA ALA A 222 -12.04 10.15 -8.74
C ALA A 222 -13.11 9.06 -8.94
N VAL A 223 -13.48 8.76 -10.19
CA VAL A 223 -14.43 7.69 -10.52
C VAL A 223 -13.90 6.31 -10.11
N MET A 224 -12.62 6.03 -10.38
CA MET A 224 -11.98 4.78 -9.95
C MET A 224 -11.99 4.62 -8.42
N SER A 225 -11.84 5.71 -7.68
CA SER A 225 -11.86 5.70 -6.20
C SER A 225 -13.23 5.27 -5.70
N LEU A 226 -14.29 5.84 -6.28
CA LEU A 226 -15.68 5.49 -5.96
C LEU A 226 -15.99 4.03 -6.31
N ILE A 227 -15.64 3.60 -7.53
CA ILE A 227 -15.89 2.22 -7.99
C ILE A 227 -15.15 1.21 -7.11
N GLN A 228 -13.86 1.41 -6.85
CA GLN A 228 -13.09 0.45 -6.08
C GLN A 228 -13.54 0.43 -4.62
N SER A 229 -13.84 1.60 -4.04
CA SER A 229 -14.40 1.66 -2.69
C SER A 229 -15.78 1.00 -2.61
N ALA A 230 -16.64 1.11 -3.61
CA ALA A 230 -17.92 0.40 -3.66
C ALA A 230 -17.71 -1.13 -3.66
N LYS A 231 -16.79 -1.63 -4.48
CA LYS A 231 -16.41 -3.06 -4.49
C LYS A 231 -15.88 -3.53 -3.14
N LEU A 232 -15.06 -2.72 -2.48
CA LEU A 232 -14.50 -3.03 -1.16
C LEU A 232 -15.59 -3.16 -0.06
N ASN A 233 -16.74 -2.52 -0.24
CA ASN A 233 -17.89 -2.63 0.65
C ASN A 233 -18.93 -3.66 0.17
N GLY A 234 -18.60 -4.47 -0.85
CA GLY A 234 -19.50 -5.51 -1.37
C GLY A 234 -20.66 -4.98 -2.23
N HIS A 235 -20.60 -3.72 -2.65
CA HIS A 235 -21.63 -3.14 -3.50
C HIS A 235 -21.41 -3.46 -4.98
N ASP A 236 -22.50 -3.62 -5.73
CA ASP A 236 -22.44 -3.57 -7.18
C ASP A 236 -22.12 -2.14 -7.64
N PRO A 237 -21.01 -1.90 -8.36
CA PRO A 237 -20.60 -0.54 -8.72
C PRO A 237 -21.60 0.18 -9.63
N TYR A 238 -22.31 -0.56 -10.49
CA TYR A 238 -23.31 0.05 -11.37
C TYR A 238 -24.51 0.52 -10.57
N ALA A 239 -25.06 -0.32 -9.67
CA ALA A 239 -26.15 0.04 -8.78
C ALA A 239 -25.80 1.25 -7.91
N TYR A 240 -24.60 1.25 -7.33
CA TYR A 240 -24.08 2.38 -6.55
C TYR A 240 -24.02 3.68 -7.37
N LEU A 241 -23.36 3.65 -8.54
CA LEU A 241 -23.22 4.85 -9.37
C LEU A 241 -24.55 5.35 -9.92
N LYS A 242 -25.43 4.44 -10.35
CA LYS A 242 -26.76 4.78 -10.84
C LYS A 242 -27.54 5.53 -9.76
N ASP A 243 -27.63 4.95 -8.58
CA ASP A 243 -28.38 5.52 -7.47
C ASP A 243 -27.79 6.87 -7.01
N VAL A 244 -26.46 6.95 -6.82
CA VAL A 244 -25.80 8.22 -6.44
C VAL A 244 -26.04 9.31 -7.49
N LEU A 245 -25.87 9.01 -8.78
CA LEU A 245 -26.07 10.00 -9.85
C LEU A 245 -27.55 10.41 -9.99
N THR A 246 -28.50 9.53 -9.66
CA THR A 246 -29.93 9.86 -9.61
C THR A 246 -30.28 10.75 -8.43
N ARG A 247 -29.70 10.51 -7.23
CA ARG A 247 -29.96 11.33 -6.03
C ARG A 247 -29.26 12.68 -6.09
N LEU A 248 -28.07 12.76 -6.67
CA LEU A 248 -27.17 13.92 -6.59
C LEU A 248 -27.83 15.28 -6.88
N PRO A 249 -28.72 15.44 -7.88
CA PRO A 249 -29.35 16.74 -8.17
C PRO A 249 -30.28 17.27 -7.07
N THR A 250 -30.81 16.38 -6.22
CA THR A 250 -31.77 16.72 -5.16
C THR A 250 -31.24 16.44 -3.74
N HIS A 251 -30.08 15.78 -3.63
CA HIS A 251 -29.43 15.48 -2.35
C HIS A 251 -28.87 16.76 -1.73
N LYS A 252 -29.08 16.94 -0.43
CA LYS A 252 -28.55 18.10 0.29
C LYS A 252 -27.02 18.04 0.30
N ALA A 253 -26.37 19.15 -0.01
CA ALA A 253 -24.91 19.24 -0.01
C ALA A 253 -24.29 18.89 1.36
N ALA A 254 -24.99 19.21 2.46
CA ALA A 254 -24.57 18.89 3.82
C ALA A 254 -24.50 17.37 4.07
N ASP A 255 -25.33 16.59 3.37
CA ASP A 255 -25.51 15.15 3.58
C ASP A 255 -24.75 14.32 2.53
N ILE A 256 -23.90 14.95 1.72
CA ILE A 256 -23.18 14.29 0.60
C ILE A 256 -22.34 13.09 1.07
N ALA A 257 -21.89 13.10 2.33
CA ALA A 257 -21.11 12.02 2.92
C ALA A 257 -21.89 10.69 3.00
N GLU A 258 -23.22 10.73 3.04
CA GLU A 258 -24.08 9.53 3.02
C GLU A 258 -23.99 8.78 1.68
N LEU A 259 -23.67 9.50 0.60
CA LEU A 259 -23.50 8.91 -0.73
C LEU A 259 -22.11 8.27 -0.91
N LEU A 260 -21.21 8.37 0.07
CA LEU A 260 -19.88 7.74 -0.03
C LEU A 260 -19.98 6.22 0.04
N PRO A 261 -19.14 5.47 -0.68
CA PRO A 261 -19.30 4.01 -0.81
C PRO A 261 -19.32 3.22 0.50
N HIS A 262 -18.63 3.69 1.55
CA HIS A 262 -18.58 3.02 2.86
C HIS A 262 -19.73 3.42 3.81
N ARG A 263 -20.60 4.34 3.38
CA ARG A 263 -21.81 4.79 4.10
C ARG A 263 -23.07 4.56 3.28
N TRP A 264 -22.92 4.10 2.04
CA TRP A 264 -24.01 4.02 1.09
C TRP A 264 -25.00 2.93 1.48
N THR A 265 -26.27 3.32 1.53
CA THR A 265 -27.40 2.41 1.61
C THR A 265 -28.25 2.56 0.35
N PRO A 266 -28.59 1.46 -0.35
CA PRO A 266 -29.50 1.50 -1.50
C PRO A 266 -30.81 2.18 -1.13
N SER A 267 -31.41 2.91 -2.08
CA SER A 267 -32.77 3.42 -1.89
C SER A 267 -33.69 2.21 -1.77
N ALA A 268 -34.67 2.25 -0.89
CA ALA A 268 -35.78 1.30 -0.97
C ALA A 268 -36.40 1.45 -2.37
N THR A 269 -36.33 0.38 -3.16
CA THR A 269 -37.03 0.27 -4.46
C THR A 269 -38.53 0.33 -4.27
#